data_AF-A0A7Y3TZ81-F1
#
_entry.id   AF-A0A7Y3TZ81-F1
#
_cell.length_a   1.000
_cell.length_b   1.000
_cell.length_c   1.000
_cell.angle_alpha   90.00
_cell.angle_beta   90.00
_cell.angle_gamma   90.00
#
_symmetry.space_group_name_H-M   'P 1'
#
loop_
_entity.id
_entity.type
_entity.pdbx_description
1 polymer ?
#
loop_
_entity_poly.entity_id
_entity_poly.type
_entity_poly.pdbx_seq_one_letter_code
_entity_poly.pdbx_strand_id
1 'polypeptide(L)'
;MGKYYSGGTGRAEKGLEISTLAVVNVTENTAYHLSTRQTIDRPESEQSRVDGYLHHLQQDRASLPSQVRYLVADGYYSKTRYIQGVVALGLHQIGKLRHDANLRWLYRGEQKRRGRKRRYDGKVSVEDVSRWTLAGNINETQVYTAIVNSAHFKRDLRVVSLVKHCGDKVKTALLFSTDTSLDAMTLVTYYKARFQIEFLFRDAKQFLGLNDCQARKEKALHFHFNASMTALNLLKLEDRQYQVGIRRVNSIARWRTFKANAHLLERFSSYLGLDFNRIKSRPDFDEMCHYGAIASAPEPFHEYIVMVAALAVHADPDAMIFENVCEGLTGELDTLIGIEISPALHGAVKASSRTSTQKSVSMVLETRQDGTLRLYQSMMATRYMKPN
;
A
#
# COMPACT_ATOMS: atom_id res chain seq x y z
N MET A 1 23.59 -9.50 -6.68
CA MET A 1 22.19 -9.48 -7.15
C MET A 1 21.58 -10.83 -6.86
N GLY A 2 20.41 -10.86 -6.21
CA GLY A 2 19.68 -12.07 -5.87
C GLY A 2 18.68 -12.48 -6.95
N LYS A 3 17.92 -13.55 -6.68
CA LYS A 3 16.73 -13.94 -7.46
C LYS A 3 15.46 -13.60 -6.66
N TYR A 4 14.61 -12.76 -7.24
CA TYR A 4 13.40 -12.25 -6.62
C TYR A 4 12.21 -12.48 -7.53
N TYR A 5 11.03 -12.71 -6.95
CA TYR A 5 9.83 -12.96 -7.73
C TYR A 5 9.39 -11.68 -8.46
N SER A 6 9.19 -11.79 -9.78
CA SER A 6 8.71 -10.69 -10.63
C SER A 6 7.26 -10.95 -11.01
N GLY A 7 6.38 -10.02 -10.63
CA GLY A 7 4.95 -10.14 -10.92
C GLY A 7 4.57 -9.98 -12.37
N GLY A 8 5.30 -9.14 -13.12
CA GLY A 8 5.09 -9.00 -14.55
C GLY A 8 5.45 -10.26 -15.36
N THR A 9 6.28 -11.14 -14.81
CA THR A 9 6.73 -12.36 -15.50
C THR A 9 6.33 -13.67 -14.81
N GLY A 10 5.64 -13.58 -13.66
CA GLY A 10 5.14 -14.73 -12.91
C GLY A 10 6.22 -15.67 -12.35
N ARG A 11 7.50 -15.26 -12.31
CA ARG A 11 8.62 -16.13 -11.94
C ARG A 11 9.74 -15.40 -11.21
N ALA A 12 10.60 -16.16 -10.56
CA ALA A 12 11.81 -15.62 -9.92
C ALA A 12 12.86 -15.20 -10.97
N GLU A 13 13.23 -13.92 -10.95
CA GLU A 13 14.20 -13.33 -11.86
C GLU A 13 15.39 -12.72 -11.11
N LYS A 14 16.52 -12.62 -11.80
CA LYS A 14 17.71 -11.95 -11.27
C LYS A 14 17.48 -10.44 -11.26
N GLY A 15 17.64 -9.82 -10.09
CA GLY A 15 17.35 -8.40 -9.96
C GLY A 15 17.73 -7.82 -8.59
N LEU A 16 17.11 -6.69 -8.29
CA LEU A 16 17.12 -6.05 -6.97
C LEU A 16 15.70 -6.12 -6.40
N GLU A 17 15.59 -6.33 -5.10
CA GLU A 17 14.34 -6.17 -4.37
C GLU A 17 14.55 -5.11 -3.30
N ILE A 18 13.52 -4.29 -3.08
CA ILE A 18 13.47 -3.32 -2.01
C ILE A 18 12.31 -3.63 -1.06
N SER A 19 12.56 -3.50 0.24
CA SER A 19 11.56 -3.44 1.30
C SER A 19 11.25 -1.98 1.59
N THR A 20 9.97 -1.62 1.63
CA THR A 20 9.54 -0.23 1.91
C THR A 20 8.57 -0.20 3.08
N LEU A 21 8.80 0.73 3.99
CA LEU A 21 7.89 1.17 5.02
C LEU A 21 7.18 2.45 4.56
N ALA A 22 5.87 2.50 4.71
CA ALA A 22 5.06 3.66 4.40
C ALA A 22 4.03 3.92 5.50
N VAL A 23 3.74 5.18 5.77
CA VAL A 23 2.66 5.59 6.65
C VAL A 23 1.44 5.95 5.80
N VAL A 24 0.32 5.26 5.98
CA VAL A 24 -0.94 5.60 5.32
C VAL A 24 -1.79 6.39 6.28
N ASN A 25 -2.32 7.50 5.78
CA ASN A 25 -3.43 8.18 6.39
C ASN A 25 -4.72 7.57 5.85
N VAL A 26 -5.41 6.80 6.69
CA VAL A 26 -6.60 6.03 6.29
C VAL A 26 -7.76 6.96 5.91
N THR A 27 -7.94 8.07 6.63
CA THR A 27 -8.98 9.08 6.36
C THR A 27 -8.79 9.72 4.99
N GLU A 28 -7.53 9.94 4.62
CA GLU A 28 -7.15 10.58 3.35
C GLU A 28 -6.93 9.57 2.22
N ASN A 29 -7.05 8.27 2.52
CA ASN A 29 -6.74 7.15 1.64
C ASN A 29 -5.43 7.39 0.86
N THR A 30 -4.37 7.82 1.55
CA THR A 30 -3.10 8.22 0.93
C THR A 30 -1.91 7.70 1.72
N ALA A 31 -0.96 7.05 1.03
CA ALA A 31 0.31 6.63 1.60
C ALA A 31 1.41 7.70 1.47
N TYR A 32 2.29 7.74 2.45
CA TYR A 32 3.53 8.50 2.46
C TYR A 32 4.69 7.55 2.73
N HIS A 33 5.76 7.67 1.94
CA HIS A 33 6.98 6.91 2.14
C HIS A 33 7.62 7.26 3.50
N LEU A 34 8.21 6.27 4.17
CA LEU A 34 9.03 6.48 5.36
C LEU A 34 10.48 6.09 5.10
N SER A 35 10.68 4.85 4.63
CA SER A 35 12.01 4.28 4.46
C SER A 35 11.99 3.14 3.47
N THR A 36 13.02 3.07 2.64
CA THR A 36 13.23 1.99 1.67
C THR A 36 14.62 1.43 1.81
N ARG A 37 14.72 0.10 1.90
CA ARG A 37 15.99 -0.62 2.02
C ARG A 37 16.06 -1.76 1.01
N GLN A 38 17.25 -1.99 0.49
CA GLN A 38 17.48 -3.13 -0.39
C GLN A 38 17.37 -4.44 0.40
N THR A 39 16.62 -5.41 -0.12
CA THR A 39 16.65 -6.78 0.38
C THR A 39 17.95 -7.43 -0.10
N ILE A 40 18.81 -7.83 0.85
CA ILE A 40 20.06 -8.52 0.53
C ILE A 40 19.90 -9.99 0.90
N ASP A 41 19.94 -10.87 -0.10
CA ASP A 41 20.10 -12.29 0.14
C ASP A 41 21.55 -12.53 0.57
N ARG A 42 21.74 -12.86 1.85
CA ARG A 42 23.03 -13.33 2.37
C ARG A 42 22.96 -14.85 2.49
N PRO A 43 23.37 -15.61 1.46
CA PRO A 43 23.26 -17.07 1.49
C PRO A 43 24.08 -17.73 2.60
N GLU A 44 25.07 -17.03 3.15
CA GLU A 44 25.91 -17.45 4.28
C GLU A 44 25.30 -17.12 5.66
N SER A 45 24.16 -16.41 5.70
CA SER A 45 23.48 -16.03 6.93
C SER A 45 22.33 -16.99 7.22
N GLU A 46 22.21 -17.43 8.47
CA GLU A 46 21.02 -18.16 8.95
C GLU A 46 19.75 -17.28 9.01
N GLN A 47 19.89 -15.96 8.79
CA GLN A 47 18.76 -15.04 8.82
C GLN A 47 17.90 -15.18 7.56
N SER A 48 16.61 -15.41 7.78
CA SER A 48 15.64 -15.42 6.70
C SER A 48 15.40 -14.00 6.17
N ARG A 49 14.88 -13.90 4.93
CA ARG A 49 14.45 -12.60 4.37
C ARG A 49 13.48 -11.84 5.29
N VAL A 50 12.60 -12.60 5.96
CA VAL A 50 11.62 -12.06 6.91
C VAL A 50 12.29 -11.48 8.16
N ASP A 51 13.42 -12.03 8.59
CA ASP A 51 14.23 -11.44 9.66
C ASP A 51 14.83 -10.10 9.20
N GLY A 52 15.24 -10.01 7.92
CA GLY A 52 15.68 -8.75 7.31
C GLY A 52 14.60 -7.67 7.28
N TYR A 53 13.35 -8.03 6.95
CA TYR A 53 12.23 -7.08 6.96
C TYR A 53 11.85 -6.63 8.37
N LEU A 54 11.92 -7.53 9.34
CA LEU A 54 11.75 -7.18 10.75
C LEU A 54 12.89 -6.26 11.22
N HIS A 55 14.12 -6.53 10.82
CA HIS A 55 15.26 -5.68 11.15
C HIS A 55 15.11 -4.26 10.58
N HIS A 56 14.65 -4.13 9.33
CA HIS A 56 14.29 -2.85 8.74
C HIS A 56 13.26 -2.11 9.61
N LEU A 57 12.18 -2.78 10.03
CA LEU A 57 11.18 -2.20 10.92
C LEU A 57 11.77 -1.79 12.27
N GLN A 58 12.65 -2.61 12.87
CA GLN A 58 13.30 -2.31 14.15
C GLN A 58 14.15 -1.04 14.06
N GLN A 59 14.93 -0.89 13.00
CA GLN A 59 15.82 0.26 12.82
C GLN A 59 15.07 1.58 12.64
N ASP A 60 13.92 1.52 11.96
CA ASP A 60 13.15 2.73 11.63
C ASP A 60 11.98 2.96 12.60
N ARG A 61 11.83 2.11 13.64
CA ARG A 61 10.77 2.21 14.65
C ARG A 61 10.75 3.55 15.37
N ALA A 62 11.94 4.12 15.63
CA ALA A 62 12.11 5.39 16.33
C ALA A 62 11.63 6.60 15.51
N SER A 63 11.65 6.49 14.19
CA SER A 63 11.20 7.56 13.27
C SER A 63 9.68 7.61 13.10
N LEU A 64 8.96 6.63 13.65
CA LEU A 64 7.50 6.56 13.54
C LEU A 64 6.82 7.42 14.60
N PRO A 65 5.76 8.17 14.23
CA PRO A 65 4.93 8.88 15.18
C PRO A 65 4.34 7.92 16.23
N SER A 66 4.23 8.38 17.48
CA SER A 66 3.70 7.57 18.59
C SER A 66 2.24 7.13 18.38
N GLN A 67 1.50 7.84 17.52
CA GLN A 67 0.12 7.50 17.15
C GLN A 67 0.03 6.23 16.28
N VAL A 68 1.14 5.81 15.66
CA VAL A 68 1.18 4.61 14.82
C VAL A 68 1.24 3.37 15.70
N ARG A 69 0.08 2.72 15.86
CA ARG A 69 -0.07 1.48 16.66
C ARG A 69 -0.15 0.21 15.83
N TYR A 70 -0.50 0.31 14.55
CA TYR A 70 -0.74 -0.86 13.71
C TYR A 70 0.24 -0.90 12.53
N LEU A 71 0.77 -2.09 12.31
CA LEU A 71 1.49 -2.48 11.11
C LEU A 71 0.58 -3.39 10.28
N VAL A 72 0.36 -3.02 9.04
CA VAL A 72 -0.42 -3.84 8.10
C VAL A 72 0.51 -4.41 7.05
N ALA A 73 0.43 -5.72 6.86
CA ALA A 73 1.29 -6.44 5.92
C ALA A 73 0.49 -7.53 5.18
N ASP A 74 1.00 -7.94 4.03
CA ASP A 74 0.38 -9.02 3.24
C ASP A 74 0.55 -10.40 3.92
N GLY A 75 -0.16 -11.41 3.42
CA GLY A 75 -0.12 -12.79 3.91
C GLY A 75 1.28 -13.39 3.95
N TYR A 76 2.21 -12.95 3.10
CA TYR A 76 3.61 -13.36 3.13
C TYR A 76 4.29 -13.11 4.50
N TYR A 77 3.87 -12.05 5.20
CA TYR A 77 4.40 -11.64 6.50
C TYR A 77 3.70 -12.33 7.68
N SER A 78 2.71 -13.18 7.43
CA SER A 78 1.96 -13.94 8.44
C SER A 78 2.78 -15.12 8.98
N LYS A 79 3.98 -14.84 9.48
CA LYS A 79 4.92 -15.82 10.06
C LYS A 79 5.15 -15.53 11.54
N THR A 80 5.26 -16.58 12.35
CA THR A 80 5.36 -16.47 13.82
C THR A 80 6.48 -15.55 14.28
N ARG A 81 7.70 -15.68 13.73
CA ARG A 81 8.85 -14.84 14.13
C ARG A 81 8.60 -13.36 13.84
N TYR A 82 8.00 -13.06 12.70
CA TYR A 82 7.68 -11.69 12.30
C TYR A 82 6.61 -11.07 13.20
N ILE A 83 5.48 -11.77 13.39
CA ILE A 83 4.40 -11.31 14.28
C ILE A 83 4.89 -11.09 15.71
N GLN A 84 5.74 -11.98 16.22
CA GLN A 84 6.34 -11.83 17.55
C GLN A 84 7.24 -10.59 17.61
N GLY A 85 8.08 -10.38 16.61
CA GLY A 85 8.94 -9.19 16.52
C GLY A 85 8.15 -7.88 16.45
N VAL A 86 7.07 -7.84 15.66
CA VAL A 86 6.19 -6.66 15.55
C VAL A 86 5.56 -6.33 16.91
N VAL A 87 5.07 -7.34 17.63
CA VAL A 87 4.48 -7.11 18.96
C VAL A 87 5.52 -6.77 20.01
N ALA A 88 6.74 -7.31 19.91
CA ALA A 88 7.85 -6.89 20.77
C ALA A 88 8.22 -5.42 20.57
N LEU A 89 7.95 -4.83 19.39
CA LEU A 89 8.11 -3.40 19.10
C LEU A 89 6.93 -2.53 19.55
N GLY A 90 5.97 -3.09 20.30
CA GLY A 90 4.79 -2.40 20.78
C GLY A 90 3.78 -2.04 19.67
N LEU A 91 3.83 -2.74 18.54
CA LEU A 91 2.89 -2.58 17.43
C LEU A 91 1.94 -3.77 17.34
N HIS A 92 0.75 -3.55 16.80
CA HIS A 92 -0.18 -4.62 16.44
C HIS A 92 -0.09 -4.93 14.95
N GLN A 93 0.08 -6.19 14.59
CA GLN A 93 0.00 -6.61 13.19
C GLN A 93 -1.44 -6.84 12.75
N ILE A 94 -1.76 -6.37 11.55
CA ILE A 94 -2.94 -6.72 10.76
C ILE A 94 -2.45 -7.39 9.47
N GLY A 95 -3.08 -8.49 9.07
CA GLY A 95 -2.70 -9.21 7.84
C GLY A 95 -3.76 -10.18 7.34
N LYS A 96 -3.42 -10.92 6.27
CA LYS A 96 -4.24 -12.02 5.73
C LYS A 96 -3.75 -13.37 6.25
N LEU A 97 -4.68 -14.24 6.61
CA LEU A 97 -4.42 -15.65 6.89
C LEU A 97 -4.70 -16.49 5.64
N ARG A 98 -4.07 -17.66 5.56
CA ARG A 98 -4.46 -18.68 4.58
C ARG A 98 -5.88 -19.17 4.87
N HIS A 99 -6.59 -19.62 3.84
CA HIS A 99 -7.94 -20.17 3.96
C HIS A 99 -8.01 -21.36 4.93
N ASP A 100 -6.94 -22.16 5.01
CA ASP A 100 -6.84 -23.37 5.84
C ASP A 100 -6.18 -23.13 7.22
N ALA A 101 -6.09 -21.86 7.66
CA ALA A 101 -5.41 -21.51 8.91
C ALA A 101 -5.90 -22.33 10.11
N ASN A 102 -4.96 -22.91 10.87
CA ASN A 102 -5.29 -23.73 12.04
C ASN A 102 -5.66 -22.86 13.25
N LEU A 103 -6.95 -22.54 13.33
CA LEU A 103 -7.56 -21.72 14.37
C LEU A 103 -8.39 -22.58 15.34
N ARG A 104 -8.44 -22.17 16.61
CA ARG A 104 -9.13 -22.88 17.70
C ARG A 104 -10.04 -21.94 18.46
N TRP A 105 -11.27 -22.37 18.72
CA TRP A 105 -12.19 -21.62 19.57
C TRP A 105 -11.67 -21.57 21.00
N LEU A 106 -11.90 -20.44 21.68
CA LEU A 106 -11.59 -20.29 23.09
C LEU A 106 -12.69 -20.95 23.93
N TYR A 107 -12.29 -21.75 24.92
CA TYR A 107 -13.24 -22.39 25.81
C TYR A 107 -13.69 -21.42 26.90
N ARG A 108 -14.98 -21.05 26.87
CA ARG A 108 -15.62 -20.14 27.84
C ARG A 108 -16.64 -20.83 28.77
N GLY A 109 -16.80 -22.15 28.64
CA GLY A 109 -17.73 -22.91 29.46
C GLY A 109 -17.21 -23.24 30.86
N GLU A 110 -17.99 -24.04 31.60
CA GLU A 110 -17.67 -24.46 32.96
C GLU A 110 -16.34 -25.22 33.03
N GLN A 111 -15.48 -24.81 33.97
CA GLN A 111 -14.17 -25.40 34.14
C GLN A 111 -14.22 -26.63 35.06
N LYS A 112 -13.36 -27.61 34.77
CA LYS A 112 -13.16 -28.76 35.67
C LYS A 112 -12.65 -28.28 37.03
N ARG A 113 -13.14 -28.89 38.11
CA ARG A 113 -12.72 -28.59 39.51
C ARG A 113 -11.26 -28.97 39.79
N ARG A 114 -10.72 -30.03 39.15
CA ARG A 114 -9.35 -30.53 39.36
C ARG A 114 -8.66 -30.82 38.02
N GLY A 115 -7.36 -30.55 37.94
CA GLY A 115 -6.52 -30.78 36.76
C GLY A 115 -6.32 -29.55 35.87
N ARG A 116 -5.71 -29.74 34.68
CA ARG A 116 -5.43 -28.65 33.74
C ARG A 116 -6.74 -28.08 33.17
N LYS A 117 -6.96 -26.77 33.37
CA LYS A 117 -8.11 -26.04 32.81
C LYS A 117 -8.18 -26.17 31.29
N ARG A 118 -9.39 -26.36 30.76
CA ARG A 118 -9.63 -26.45 29.32
C ARG A 118 -9.51 -25.06 28.71
N ARG A 119 -8.63 -24.91 27.72
CA ARG A 119 -8.37 -23.62 27.04
C ARG A 119 -9.10 -23.48 25.71
N TYR A 120 -9.34 -24.59 25.02
CA TYR A 120 -9.85 -24.58 23.64
C TYR A 120 -11.11 -25.42 23.48
N ASP A 121 -11.95 -25.01 22.53
CA ASP A 121 -13.27 -25.56 22.27
C ASP A 121 -13.46 -26.02 20.83
N GLY A 122 -12.51 -26.83 20.36
CA GLY A 122 -12.50 -27.37 19.00
C GLY A 122 -11.82 -26.46 17.98
N LYS A 123 -11.73 -26.98 16.75
CA LYS A 123 -11.17 -26.27 15.60
C LYS A 123 -12.23 -25.30 15.05
N VAL A 124 -11.78 -24.17 14.53
CA VAL A 124 -12.65 -23.23 13.81
C VAL A 124 -12.90 -23.78 12.40
N SER A 125 -14.17 -23.85 12.01
CA SER A 125 -14.55 -24.01 10.61
C SER A 125 -14.81 -22.61 10.04
N VAL A 126 -14.26 -22.35 8.85
CA VAL A 126 -14.37 -21.06 8.15
C VAL A 126 -15.66 -20.99 7.35
N GLU A 127 -16.15 -22.15 6.88
CA GLU A 127 -17.40 -22.30 6.14
C GLU A 127 -18.62 -22.21 7.06
N ASP A 128 -18.48 -22.69 8.30
CA ASP A 128 -19.53 -22.62 9.31
C ASP A 128 -19.44 -21.31 10.11
N VAL A 129 -20.29 -20.36 9.74
CA VAL A 129 -20.39 -19.04 10.38
C VAL A 129 -21.25 -19.04 11.66
N SER A 130 -21.82 -20.18 12.09
CA SER A 130 -22.76 -20.24 13.22
C SER A 130 -22.20 -19.72 14.55
N ARG A 131 -20.90 -19.92 14.78
CA ARG A 131 -20.18 -19.46 15.99
C ARG A 131 -19.54 -18.09 15.84
N TRP A 132 -19.63 -17.50 14.65
CA TRP A 132 -19.10 -16.18 14.35
C TRP A 132 -20.14 -15.10 14.62
N THR A 133 -19.67 -13.90 14.92
CA THR A 133 -20.55 -12.74 15.08
C THR A 133 -20.59 -11.97 13.77
N LEU A 134 -21.78 -11.73 13.21
CA LEU A 134 -21.94 -10.82 12.07
C LEU A 134 -21.60 -9.40 12.51
N ALA A 135 -20.56 -8.80 11.91
CA ALA A 135 -20.11 -7.45 12.21
C ALA A 135 -20.73 -6.40 11.28
N GLY A 136 -21.12 -6.79 10.06
CA GLY A 136 -21.72 -5.90 9.07
C GLY A 136 -21.61 -6.45 7.66
N ASN A 137 -21.94 -5.62 6.67
CA ASN A 137 -21.83 -5.94 5.25
C ASN A 137 -21.06 -4.83 4.53
N ILE A 138 -20.25 -5.19 3.54
CA ILE A 138 -19.56 -4.28 2.63
C ILE A 138 -19.97 -4.67 1.22
N ASN A 139 -20.82 -3.86 0.59
CA ASN A 139 -21.47 -4.19 -0.68
C ASN A 139 -22.19 -5.56 -0.56
N GLU A 140 -21.85 -6.53 -1.39
CA GLU A 140 -22.40 -7.90 -1.41
C GLU A 140 -21.66 -8.87 -0.47
N THR A 141 -20.71 -8.38 0.32
CA THR A 141 -19.81 -9.21 1.14
C THR A 141 -20.17 -9.10 2.61
N GLN A 142 -20.49 -10.23 3.22
CA GLN A 142 -20.78 -10.32 4.65
C GLN A 142 -19.47 -10.38 5.45
N VAL A 143 -19.43 -9.63 6.55
CA VAL A 143 -18.26 -9.51 7.41
C VAL A 143 -18.57 -10.16 8.75
N TYR A 144 -17.93 -11.30 9.01
CA TYR A 144 -18.03 -12.03 10.27
C TYR A 144 -16.77 -11.83 11.11
N THR A 145 -16.89 -11.85 12.44
CA THR A 145 -15.75 -11.71 13.35
C THR A 145 -15.80 -12.68 14.52
N ALA A 146 -14.62 -13.04 15.00
CA ALA A 146 -14.44 -13.86 16.18
C ALA A 146 -13.10 -13.57 16.85
N ILE A 147 -13.01 -13.86 18.16
CA ILE A 147 -11.73 -13.94 18.88
C ILE A 147 -11.37 -15.41 19.02
N VAL A 148 -10.29 -15.83 18.35
CA VAL A 148 -9.88 -17.23 18.28
C VAL A 148 -8.38 -17.35 18.53
N ASN A 149 -7.94 -18.52 18.98
CA ASN A 149 -6.54 -18.80 19.18
C ASN A 149 -5.92 -19.38 17.90
N SER A 150 -4.82 -18.79 17.43
CA SER A 150 -3.99 -19.41 16.38
C SER A 150 -3.02 -20.40 17.00
N ALA A 151 -3.10 -21.66 16.57
CA ALA A 151 -2.16 -22.69 17.00
C ALA A 151 -0.73 -22.39 16.52
N HIS A 152 -0.60 -21.82 15.33
CA HIS A 152 0.68 -21.51 14.71
C HIS A 152 1.37 -20.32 15.38
N PHE A 153 0.63 -19.24 15.65
CA PHE A 153 1.18 -18.03 16.27
C PHE A 153 1.20 -18.09 17.81
N LYS A 154 0.55 -19.11 18.39
CA LYS A 154 0.42 -19.33 19.85
C LYS A 154 -0.19 -18.13 20.58
N ARG A 155 -1.18 -17.49 19.97
CA ARG A 155 -1.87 -16.31 20.54
C ARG A 155 -3.30 -16.18 20.06
N ASP A 156 -4.04 -15.39 20.82
CA ASP A 156 -5.40 -15.01 20.47
C ASP A 156 -5.36 -13.86 19.48
N LEU A 157 -6.22 -13.96 18.47
CA LEU A 157 -6.34 -13.00 17.38
C LEU A 157 -7.80 -12.57 17.26
N ARG A 158 -8.01 -11.31 16.90
CA ARG A 158 -9.26 -10.89 16.26
C ARG A 158 -9.20 -11.37 14.82
N VAL A 159 -10.09 -12.26 14.42
CA VAL A 159 -10.19 -12.75 13.05
C VAL A 159 -11.47 -12.19 12.43
N VAL A 160 -11.37 -11.81 11.16
CA VAL A 160 -12.49 -11.38 10.33
C VAL A 160 -12.57 -12.30 9.13
N SER A 161 -13.74 -12.88 8.90
CA SER A 161 -14.06 -13.67 7.72
C SER A 161 -14.92 -12.83 6.78
N LEU A 162 -14.42 -12.60 5.57
CA LEU A 162 -15.15 -11.96 4.48
C LEU A 162 -15.77 -13.06 3.63
N VAL A 163 -17.09 -13.04 3.47
CA VAL A 163 -17.82 -14.07 2.72
C VAL A 163 -18.63 -13.39 1.63
N LYS A 164 -18.35 -13.73 0.36
CA LYS A 164 -19.12 -13.26 -0.79
C LYS A 164 -19.69 -14.46 -1.55
N HIS A 165 -20.98 -14.37 -1.87
CA HIS A 165 -21.66 -15.35 -2.71
C HIS A 165 -21.60 -14.89 -4.16
N CYS A 166 -20.98 -15.69 -5.03
CA CYS A 166 -20.92 -15.46 -6.47
C CYS A 166 -21.58 -16.64 -7.19
N GLY A 167 -22.90 -16.57 -7.36
CA GLY A 167 -23.70 -17.71 -7.82
C GLY A 167 -23.55 -18.89 -6.86
N ASP A 168 -23.18 -20.06 -7.39
CA ASP A 168 -22.98 -21.29 -6.61
C ASP A 168 -21.64 -21.33 -5.84
N LYS A 169 -20.73 -20.39 -6.09
CA LYS A 169 -19.40 -20.35 -5.46
C LYS A 169 -19.37 -19.35 -4.31
N VAL A 170 -18.84 -19.78 -3.17
CA VAL A 170 -18.58 -18.92 -2.02
C VAL A 170 -17.10 -18.57 -2.00
N LYS A 171 -16.78 -17.28 -2.14
CA LYS A 171 -15.41 -16.78 -1.95
C LYS A 171 -15.24 -16.33 -0.51
N THR A 172 -14.14 -16.75 0.12
CA THR A 172 -13.84 -16.37 1.50
C THR A 172 -12.43 -15.81 1.64
N ALA A 173 -12.27 -14.81 2.51
CA ALA A 173 -10.95 -14.33 2.91
C ALA A 173 -10.88 -14.13 4.42
N LEU A 174 -9.78 -14.59 5.01
CA LEU A 174 -9.51 -14.43 6.43
C LEU A 174 -8.50 -13.31 6.67
N LEU A 175 -8.94 -12.28 7.40
CA LEU A 175 -8.07 -11.24 7.92
C LEU A 175 -7.89 -11.43 9.41
N PHE A 176 -6.77 -10.95 9.95
CA PHE A 176 -6.53 -10.99 11.39
C PHE A 176 -5.88 -9.72 11.91
N SER A 177 -6.06 -9.50 13.20
CA SER A 177 -5.31 -8.54 14.01
C SER A 177 -4.81 -9.21 15.29
N THR A 178 -3.60 -8.85 15.67
CA THR A 178 -3.05 -9.20 17.00
C THR A 178 -3.66 -8.37 18.13
N ASP A 179 -4.36 -7.28 17.82
CA ASP A 179 -5.20 -6.55 18.75
C ASP A 179 -6.59 -7.19 18.79
N THR A 180 -6.92 -7.85 19.90
CA THR A 180 -8.23 -8.50 20.09
C THR A 180 -9.36 -7.50 20.32
N SER A 181 -9.05 -6.25 20.68
CA SER A 181 -10.04 -5.19 20.92
C SER A 181 -10.44 -4.43 19.65
N LEU A 182 -9.68 -4.58 18.57
CA LEU A 182 -9.93 -3.89 17.31
C LEU A 182 -11.31 -4.28 16.72
N ASP A 183 -12.08 -3.26 16.35
CA ASP A 183 -13.35 -3.41 15.63
C ASP A 183 -13.15 -4.08 14.26
N ALA A 184 -14.08 -4.95 13.88
CA ALA A 184 -13.98 -5.77 12.69
C ALA A 184 -14.04 -4.96 11.40
N MET A 185 -14.94 -3.98 11.30
CA MET A 185 -15.07 -3.12 10.12
C MET A 185 -13.85 -2.21 9.95
N THR A 186 -13.34 -1.73 11.09
CA THR A 186 -12.09 -0.96 11.14
C THR A 186 -10.88 -1.80 10.70
N LEU A 187 -10.81 -3.07 11.10
CA LEU A 187 -9.76 -4.00 10.66
C LEU A 187 -9.79 -4.17 9.13
N VAL A 188 -10.97 -4.40 8.54
CA VAL A 188 -11.11 -4.49 7.09
C VAL A 188 -10.67 -3.20 6.40
N THR A 189 -11.07 -2.04 6.95
CA THR A 189 -10.70 -0.72 6.42
C THR A 189 -9.19 -0.51 6.43
N TYR A 190 -8.50 -0.86 7.53
CA TYR A 190 -7.05 -0.76 7.62
C TYR A 190 -6.35 -1.72 6.67
N TYR A 191 -6.87 -2.95 6.53
CA TYR A 191 -6.30 -3.91 5.61
C TYR A 191 -6.44 -3.46 4.14
N LYS A 192 -7.61 -2.94 3.75
CA LYS A 192 -7.86 -2.35 2.42
C LYS A 192 -6.89 -1.21 2.10
N ALA A 193 -6.64 -0.33 3.07
CA ALA A 193 -5.73 0.80 2.89
C ALA A 193 -4.28 0.39 2.58
N ARG A 194 -3.92 -0.91 2.69
CA ARG A 194 -2.60 -1.42 2.28
C ARG A 194 -2.28 -1.18 0.82
N PHE A 195 -3.26 -1.23 -0.06
CA PHE A 195 -3.04 -1.01 -1.49
C PHE A 195 -2.49 0.39 -1.79
N GLN A 196 -2.58 1.34 -0.85
CA GLN A 196 -2.01 2.68 -1.02
C GLN A 196 -0.48 2.68 -1.21
N ILE A 197 0.23 1.67 -0.68
CA ILE A 197 1.68 1.56 -0.90
C ILE A 197 2.03 1.20 -2.35
N GLU A 198 1.14 0.52 -3.07
CA GLU A 198 1.35 0.17 -4.48
C GLU A 198 1.36 1.41 -5.37
N PHE A 199 0.54 2.41 -5.02
CA PHE A 199 0.57 3.70 -5.71
C PHE A 199 1.88 4.45 -5.50
N LEU A 200 2.55 4.32 -4.34
CA LEU A 200 3.90 4.87 -4.17
C LEU A 200 4.88 4.23 -5.14
N PHE A 201 4.88 2.91 -5.25
CA PHE A 201 5.76 2.23 -6.18
C PHE A 201 5.48 2.57 -7.64
N ARG A 202 4.20 2.58 -8.03
CA ARG A 202 3.77 2.96 -9.39
C ARG A 202 4.27 4.37 -9.73
N ASP A 203 3.98 5.33 -8.87
CA ASP A 203 4.27 6.74 -9.16
C ASP A 203 5.78 7.02 -9.14
N ALA A 204 6.53 6.40 -8.21
CA ALA A 204 7.98 6.54 -8.17
C ALA A 204 8.65 5.92 -9.40
N LYS A 205 8.18 4.75 -9.85
CA LYS A 205 8.64 4.11 -11.10
C LYS A 205 8.36 4.99 -12.32
N GLN A 206 7.13 5.49 -12.44
CA GLN A 206 6.67 6.17 -13.65
C GLN A 206 7.19 7.60 -13.76
N PHE A 207 7.29 8.31 -12.63
CA PHE A 207 7.51 9.75 -12.62
C PHE A 207 8.84 10.19 -12.02
N LEU A 208 9.43 9.41 -11.10
CA LEU A 208 10.57 9.85 -10.30
C LEU A 208 11.82 8.95 -10.43
N GLY A 209 11.87 8.16 -11.51
CA GLY A 209 13.05 7.39 -11.89
C GLY A 209 13.51 6.36 -10.88
N LEU A 210 12.59 5.75 -10.13
CA LEU A 210 12.94 4.71 -9.14
C LEU A 210 13.75 3.56 -9.77
N ASN A 211 13.51 3.25 -11.05
CA ASN A 211 14.19 2.20 -11.80
C ASN A 211 15.39 2.68 -12.62
N ASP A 212 15.67 3.99 -12.66
CA ASP A 212 16.67 4.56 -13.57
C ASP A 212 18.08 4.54 -12.97
N CYS A 213 18.21 4.14 -11.71
CA CYS A 213 19.50 4.09 -11.03
C CYS A 213 20.39 2.98 -11.58
N GLN A 214 21.58 3.37 -12.06
CA GLN A 214 22.61 2.44 -12.54
C GLN A 214 23.73 2.22 -11.51
N ALA A 215 23.58 2.76 -10.29
CA ALA A 215 24.57 2.59 -9.24
C ALA A 215 24.72 1.13 -8.82
N ARG A 216 25.93 0.72 -8.46
CA ARG A 216 26.23 -0.65 -8.00
C ARG A 216 26.58 -0.73 -6.51
N LYS A 217 26.83 0.41 -5.88
CA LYS A 217 27.18 0.48 -4.45
C LYS A 217 25.90 0.55 -3.62
N GLU A 218 25.83 -0.28 -2.58
CA GLU A 218 24.66 -0.36 -1.67
C GLU A 218 24.23 1.01 -1.13
N LYS A 219 25.18 1.82 -0.63
CA LYS A 219 24.89 3.17 -0.12
C LYS A 219 24.29 4.11 -1.17
N ALA A 220 24.75 4.00 -2.42
CA ALA A 220 24.25 4.84 -3.51
C ALA A 220 22.84 4.40 -3.95
N LEU A 221 22.59 3.09 -4.01
CA LEU A 221 21.25 2.54 -4.25
C LEU A 221 20.27 2.93 -3.15
N HIS A 222 20.69 2.78 -1.88
CA HIS A 222 19.90 3.21 -0.73
C HIS A 222 19.53 4.69 -0.80
N PHE A 223 20.50 5.56 -1.09
CA PHE A 223 20.23 6.99 -1.27
C PHE A 223 19.23 7.23 -2.41
N HIS A 224 19.43 6.63 -3.58
CA HIS A 224 18.54 6.79 -4.73
C HIS A 224 17.10 6.39 -4.42
N PHE A 225 16.90 5.20 -3.86
CA PHE A 225 15.55 4.70 -3.57
C PHE A 225 14.81 5.62 -2.60
N ASN A 226 15.47 6.06 -1.53
CA ASN A 226 14.87 6.97 -0.57
C ASN A 226 14.65 8.37 -1.16
N ALA A 227 15.57 8.89 -1.98
CA ALA A 227 15.40 10.19 -2.62
C ALA A 227 14.20 10.19 -3.58
N SER A 228 14.08 9.17 -4.43
CA SER A 228 12.97 9.01 -5.37
C SER A 228 11.62 8.90 -4.64
N MET A 229 11.54 8.09 -3.58
CA MET A 229 10.30 7.94 -2.81
C MET A 229 9.98 9.16 -1.92
N THR A 230 10.99 9.84 -1.38
CA THR A 230 10.80 11.09 -0.62
C THR A 230 10.30 12.22 -1.50
N ALA A 231 10.76 12.30 -2.75
CA ALA A 231 10.23 13.26 -3.70
C ALA A 231 8.72 13.08 -3.92
N LEU A 232 8.17 11.86 -3.88
CA LEU A 232 6.70 11.67 -3.88
C LEU A 232 6.04 12.35 -2.68
N ASN A 233 6.61 12.21 -1.48
CA ASN A 233 6.03 12.84 -0.29
C ASN A 233 5.98 14.36 -0.43
N LEU A 234 7.03 14.97 -0.98
CA LEU A 234 7.07 16.41 -1.22
C LEU A 234 6.01 16.85 -2.22
N LEU A 235 5.85 16.13 -3.34
CA LEU A 235 4.79 16.43 -4.30
C LEU A 235 3.38 16.24 -3.70
N LYS A 236 3.19 15.22 -2.87
CA LYS A 236 1.92 15.02 -2.14
C LYS A 236 1.64 16.11 -1.13
N LEU A 237 2.66 16.59 -0.45
CA LEU A 237 2.55 17.70 0.50
C LEU A 237 2.19 19.01 -0.23
N GLU A 238 2.85 19.30 -1.35
CA GLU A 238 2.54 20.49 -2.16
C GLU A 238 1.12 20.41 -2.74
N ASP A 239 0.71 19.24 -3.28
CA ASP A 239 -0.65 19.02 -3.76
C ASP A 239 -1.69 19.30 -2.67
N ARG A 240 -1.43 18.81 -1.45
CA ARG A 240 -2.29 19.05 -0.29
C ARG A 240 -2.38 20.54 0.07
N GLN A 241 -1.27 21.26 0.01
CA GLN A 241 -1.24 22.70 0.32
C GLN A 241 -1.91 23.53 -0.78
N TYR A 242 -1.85 23.07 -2.03
CA TYR A 242 -2.47 23.73 -3.18
C TYR A 242 -4.00 23.53 -3.22
N GLN A 243 -4.49 22.38 -2.76
CA GLN A 243 -5.92 22.08 -2.70
C GLN A 243 -6.58 22.72 -1.46
N VAL A 244 -7.10 23.94 -1.60
CA VAL A 244 -8.01 24.54 -0.61
C VAL A 244 -9.44 24.09 -0.92
N GLY A 245 -9.99 23.16 -0.14
CA GLY A 245 -11.39 22.72 -0.27
C GLY A 245 -11.57 21.29 -0.80
N ILE A 246 -12.36 21.12 -1.87
CA ILE A 246 -12.76 19.80 -2.38
C ILE A 246 -11.52 19.04 -2.87
N ARG A 247 -11.26 17.93 -2.17
CA ARG A 247 -10.12 17.05 -2.40
C ARG A 247 -10.20 16.41 -3.79
N ARG A 248 -9.21 16.68 -4.64
CA ARG A 248 -9.07 16.06 -5.96
C ARG A 248 -8.06 14.91 -5.90
N VAL A 249 -8.14 14.03 -6.89
CA VAL A 249 -7.14 12.97 -7.08
C VAL A 249 -5.77 13.62 -7.30
N ASN A 250 -4.80 13.24 -6.48
CA ASN A 250 -3.42 13.69 -6.61
C ASN A 250 -2.81 13.11 -7.90
N SER A 251 -2.49 13.99 -8.85
CA SER A 251 -1.81 13.61 -10.09
C SER A 251 -0.33 13.97 -10.01
N ILE A 252 0.50 12.96 -9.73
CA ILE A 252 1.96 13.11 -9.71
C ILE A 252 2.49 13.54 -11.08
N ALA A 253 1.86 13.10 -12.17
CA ALA A 253 2.19 13.53 -13.52
C ALA A 253 2.05 15.06 -13.69
N ARG A 254 0.94 15.64 -13.21
CA ARG A 254 0.69 17.08 -13.27
C ARG A 254 1.76 17.86 -12.53
N TRP A 255 2.09 17.42 -11.31
CA TRP A 255 3.12 18.06 -10.50
C TRP A 255 4.53 17.92 -11.09
N ARG A 256 4.86 16.76 -11.67
CA ARG A 256 6.11 16.57 -12.40
C ARG A 256 6.22 17.55 -13.56
N THR A 257 5.18 17.69 -14.38
CA THR A 257 5.17 18.65 -15.50
C THR A 257 5.33 20.08 -14.99
N PHE A 258 4.59 20.44 -13.93
CA PHE A 258 4.71 21.75 -13.30
C PHE A 258 6.15 22.07 -12.88
N LYS A 259 6.81 21.15 -12.17
CA LYS A 259 8.20 21.35 -11.71
C LYS A 259 9.19 21.37 -12.87
N ALA A 260 9.00 20.53 -13.89
CA ALA A 260 9.85 20.53 -15.07
C ALA A 260 9.77 21.86 -15.84
N ASN A 261 8.56 22.39 -16.03
CA ASN A 261 8.35 23.68 -16.69
C ASN A 261 8.91 24.84 -15.88
N ALA A 262 8.69 24.85 -14.56
CA ALA A 262 9.27 25.85 -13.66
C ALA A 262 10.81 25.87 -13.75
N HIS A 263 11.43 24.68 -13.77
CA HIS A 263 12.88 24.57 -13.93
C HIS A 263 13.34 25.02 -15.33
N LEU A 264 12.60 24.69 -16.40
CA LEU A 264 12.94 25.15 -17.75
C LEU A 264 12.89 26.68 -17.85
N LEU A 265 11.89 27.33 -17.23
CA LEU A 265 11.80 28.78 -17.16
C LEU A 265 12.95 29.40 -16.38
N GLU A 266 13.37 28.78 -15.27
CA GLU A 266 14.57 29.19 -14.53
C GLU A 266 15.83 29.12 -15.42
N ARG A 267 16.01 28.03 -16.17
CA ARG A 267 17.12 27.87 -17.11
C ARG A 267 17.10 28.95 -18.20
N PHE A 268 15.96 29.18 -18.85
CA PHE A 268 15.84 30.24 -19.86
C PHE A 268 16.10 31.62 -19.27
N SER A 269 15.61 31.90 -18.07
CA SER A 269 15.85 33.16 -17.38
C SER A 269 17.35 33.38 -17.16
N SER A 270 18.06 32.33 -16.71
CA SER A 270 19.52 32.37 -16.54
C SER A 270 20.27 32.61 -17.85
N TYR A 271 19.85 31.97 -18.96
CA TYR A 271 20.54 32.13 -20.25
C TYR A 271 20.26 33.48 -20.92
N LEU A 272 19.05 34.02 -20.73
CA LEU A 272 18.61 35.27 -21.35
C LEU A 272 18.86 36.51 -20.46
N GLY A 273 19.41 36.32 -19.26
CA GLY A 273 19.63 37.41 -18.30
C GLY A 273 18.34 38.00 -17.72
N LEU A 274 17.26 37.21 -17.65
CA LEU A 274 15.99 37.62 -17.05
C LEU A 274 15.99 37.35 -15.55
N ASP A 275 15.31 38.21 -14.78
CA ASP A 275 15.08 37.97 -13.36
C ASP A 275 13.97 36.93 -13.15
N PHE A 276 14.37 35.72 -12.78
CA PHE A 276 13.45 34.62 -12.52
C PHE A 276 12.50 34.90 -11.35
N ASN A 277 12.93 35.65 -10.32
CA ASN A 277 12.05 35.99 -9.20
C ASN A 277 10.90 36.89 -9.66
N ARG A 278 11.20 37.83 -10.56
CA ARG A 278 10.18 38.67 -11.19
C ARG A 278 9.21 37.84 -12.02
N ILE A 279 9.67 36.87 -12.79
CA ILE A 279 8.81 35.95 -13.56
C ILE A 279 7.93 35.11 -12.63
N LYS A 280 8.52 34.53 -11.58
CA LYS A 280 7.82 33.71 -10.57
C LYS A 280 6.75 34.49 -9.80
N SER A 281 6.94 35.79 -9.61
CA SER A 281 5.97 36.66 -8.93
C SER A 281 4.73 37.01 -9.76
N ARG A 282 4.73 36.69 -11.06
CA ARG A 282 3.60 37.03 -11.94
C ARG A 282 2.40 36.11 -11.68
N PRO A 283 1.16 36.62 -11.84
CA PRO A 283 -0.04 35.84 -11.62
C PRO A 283 -0.25 34.71 -12.64
N ASP A 284 0.39 34.78 -13.81
CA ASP A 284 0.33 33.79 -14.90
C ASP A 284 1.38 32.67 -14.75
N PHE A 285 2.28 32.75 -13.75
CA PHE A 285 3.36 31.78 -13.58
C PHE A 285 2.84 30.34 -13.40
N ASP A 286 1.80 30.16 -12.60
CA ASP A 286 1.22 28.84 -12.33
C ASP A 286 0.58 28.25 -13.59
N GLU A 287 -0.09 29.08 -14.39
CA GLU A 287 -0.66 28.67 -15.68
C GLU A 287 0.44 28.25 -16.66
N MET A 288 1.52 29.04 -16.76
CA MET A 288 2.68 28.70 -17.58
C MET A 288 3.32 27.38 -17.14
N CYS A 289 3.46 27.15 -15.84
CA CYS A 289 4.03 25.92 -15.32
C CYS A 289 3.09 24.72 -15.54
N HIS A 290 1.77 24.92 -15.52
CA HIS A 290 0.81 23.87 -15.86
C HIS A 290 0.65 23.60 -17.37
N TYR A 291 1.34 24.35 -18.23
CA TYR A 291 1.30 24.11 -19.67
C TYR A 291 1.70 22.66 -20.02
N GLY A 292 0.84 21.95 -20.75
CA GLY A 292 1.06 20.55 -21.11
C GLY A 292 0.86 19.55 -19.96
N ALA A 293 0.43 20.00 -18.77
CA ALA A 293 0.00 19.09 -17.72
C ALA A 293 -1.36 18.49 -18.09
N ILE A 294 -1.49 17.16 -17.97
CA ILE A 294 -2.78 16.49 -18.14
C ILE A 294 -3.71 17.00 -17.03
N ALA A 295 -4.84 17.59 -17.41
CA ALA A 295 -5.87 17.99 -16.46
C ALA A 295 -6.45 16.74 -15.78
N SER A 296 -6.38 16.66 -14.45
CA SER A 296 -7.39 15.90 -13.71
C SER A 296 -8.67 16.75 -13.78
N ALA A 297 -9.54 16.43 -14.74
CA ALA A 297 -10.84 17.08 -14.87
C ALA A 297 -11.61 16.95 -13.54
N PRO A 298 -12.26 18.01 -13.04
CA PRO A 298 -13.22 17.91 -11.97
C PRO A 298 -14.58 17.59 -12.58
N GLU A 299 -14.88 16.31 -12.86
CA GLU A 299 -16.26 15.87 -13.11
C GLU A 299 -16.57 14.59 -12.32
N PRO A 300 -17.81 14.46 -11.82
CA PRO A 300 -18.24 13.32 -11.02
C PRO A 300 -18.41 12.09 -11.92
N PHE A 301 -17.86 10.96 -11.46
CA PHE A 301 -18.09 9.57 -11.89
C PHE A 301 -18.61 9.34 -13.32
N HIS A 302 -17.75 8.78 -14.18
CA HIS A 302 -17.93 7.47 -14.82
C HIS A 302 -16.60 7.09 -15.47
N GLU A 303 -16.06 5.92 -15.08
CA GLU A 303 -15.36 4.95 -15.93
C GLU A 303 -14.20 5.37 -16.90
N TYR A 304 -13.01 4.76 -16.67
CA TYR A 304 -11.81 4.60 -17.53
C TYR A 304 -10.89 5.83 -17.73
N ILE A 305 -9.55 5.78 -17.68
CA ILE A 305 -8.56 4.82 -18.23
C ILE A 305 -7.28 4.83 -17.36
N VAL A 306 -6.73 3.65 -16.98
CA VAL A 306 -5.38 3.49 -16.39
C VAL A 306 -4.58 2.50 -17.22
N MET A 307 -3.39 2.90 -17.70
CA MET A 307 -2.45 1.96 -18.32
C MET A 307 -1.84 1.02 -17.26
N VAL A 308 -1.81 -0.27 -17.57
CA VAL A 308 -1.32 -1.35 -16.72
C VAL A 308 0.15 -1.11 -16.34
N ALA A 309 0.37 -0.74 -15.08
CA ALA A 309 1.69 -0.81 -14.46
C ALA A 309 1.95 -2.26 -14.01
N ALA A 310 3.14 -2.77 -14.30
CA ALA A 310 3.56 -4.12 -13.91
C ALA A 310 3.30 -4.36 -12.41
N LEU A 311 2.38 -5.30 -12.17
CA LEU A 311 1.87 -5.73 -10.87
C LEU A 311 3.00 -6.11 -9.90
N ALA A 312 2.90 -5.65 -8.66
CA ALA A 312 3.60 -6.26 -7.54
C ALA A 312 2.92 -7.61 -7.23
N VAL A 313 3.69 -8.69 -7.14
CA VAL A 313 3.14 -10.04 -6.96
C VAL A 313 3.93 -10.89 -5.95
N HIS A 314 3.27 -11.35 -4.89
CA HIS A 314 3.39 -12.64 -4.17
C HIS A 314 2.35 -13.71 -4.57
N ALA A 315 2.63 -14.62 -5.51
CA ALA A 315 1.76 -15.78 -5.74
C ALA A 315 1.79 -16.79 -4.56
N ASP A 316 0.64 -17.39 -4.23
CA ASP A 316 0.50 -18.52 -3.28
C ASP A 316 0.69 -19.85 -4.06
N PRO A 317 1.51 -20.83 -3.62
CA PRO A 317 1.89 -21.99 -4.45
C PRO A 317 0.83 -23.10 -4.61
N ASP A 318 -0.32 -23.03 -3.95
CA ASP A 318 -1.29 -24.14 -3.93
C ASP A 318 -2.49 -23.91 -4.88
N ALA A 319 -2.22 -23.71 -6.17
CA ALA A 319 -3.26 -23.74 -7.20
C ALA A 319 -3.11 -25.01 -8.05
N MET A 320 -3.91 -26.04 -7.74
CA MET A 320 -4.16 -27.13 -8.68
C MET A 320 -4.82 -26.56 -9.95
N ILE A 321 -4.14 -26.79 -11.07
CA ILE A 321 -4.62 -26.94 -12.46
C ILE A 321 -6.01 -26.35 -12.73
N PHE A 322 -6.08 -25.21 -13.43
CA PHE A 322 -6.97 -25.01 -14.59
C PHE A 322 -6.48 -23.82 -15.42
N GLU A 323 -6.47 -24.00 -16.75
CA GLU A 323 -6.01 -23.07 -17.78
C GLU A 323 -6.79 -21.74 -17.77
N ASN A 324 -6.11 -20.63 -17.46
CA ASN A 324 -6.01 -19.43 -18.30
C ASN A 324 -5.21 -18.36 -17.54
N VAL A 325 -4.25 -17.78 -18.26
CA VAL A 325 -3.16 -16.95 -17.76
C VAL A 325 -3.67 -15.53 -17.49
N CYS A 326 -3.20 -14.93 -16.37
CA CYS A 326 -3.35 -13.52 -15.93
C CYS A 326 -4.35 -13.22 -14.79
N GLU A 327 -4.24 -13.85 -13.61
CA GLU A 327 -5.02 -13.41 -12.42
C GLU A 327 -4.35 -13.71 -11.07
N GLY A 328 -3.02 -13.62 -11.02
CA GLY A 328 -2.25 -14.29 -9.96
C GLY A 328 -2.27 -13.66 -8.56
N LEU A 329 -2.85 -12.47 -8.32
CA LEU A 329 -2.74 -11.90 -6.98
C LEU A 329 -3.66 -10.78 -6.51
N THR A 330 -4.29 -10.07 -7.43
CA THR A 330 -5.30 -9.06 -7.10
C THR A 330 -6.70 -9.70 -7.03
N GLY A 331 -6.94 -10.79 -7.76
CA GLY A 331 -8.30 -11.29 -8.04
C GLY A 331 -9.16 -11.64 -6.84
N GLU A 332 -8.62 -12.19 -5.75
CA GLU A 332 -9.49 -12.72 -4.68
C GLU A 332 -10.04 -11.62 -3.75
N LEU A 333 -9.21 -10.69 -3.28
CA LEU A 333 -9.67 -9.57 -2.45
C LEU A 333 -10.34 -8.47 -3.27
N ASP A 334 -9.90 -8.25 -4.50
CA ASP A 334 -10.53 -7.32 -5.42
C ASP A 334 -11.97 -7.76 -5.73
N THR A 335 -12.17 -9.04 -6.08
CA THR A 335 -13.53 -9.58 -6.30
C THR A 335 -14.39 -9.60 -5.04
N LEU A 336 -13.79 -9.72 -3.85
CA LEU A 336 -14.48 -9.73 -2.56
C LEU A 336 -14.85 -8.33 -2.07
N ILE A 337 -14.06 -7.29 -2.34
CA ILE A 337 -14.29 -5.99 -1.72
C ILE A 337 -14.24 -4.78 -2.65
N GLY A 338 -14.18 -5.03 -3.97
CA GLY A 338 -14.29 -4.05 -5.05
C GLY A 338 -13.08 -3.12 -5.12
N ILE A 339 -11.97 -3.59 -5.71
CA ILE A 339 -10.78 -2.78 -6.03
C ILE A 339 -10.66 -2.71 -7.56
N GLU A 340 -11.65 -2.16 -8.26
CA GLU A 340 -11.73 -2.19 -9.73
C GLU A 340 -10.42 -1.76 -10.44
N ILE A 341 -9.85 -2.66 -11.25
CA ILE A 341 -8.78 -2.38 -12.22
C ILE A 341 -9.09 -3.17 -13.52
N SER A 342 -9.49 -2.47 -14.59
CA SER A 342 -9.79 -3.07 -15.91
C SER A 342 -8.94 -2.53 -17.07
N PRO A 343 -8.79 -3.30 -18.19
CA PRO A 343 -7.75 -3.12 -19.21
C PRO A 343 -8.13 -2.17 -20.36
N ALA A 344 -7.10 -1.69 -21.07
CA ALA A 344 -7.11 -0.56 -22.00
C ALA A 344 -7.77 -0.82 -23.37
N LEU A 345 -8.39 0.22 -23.96
CA LEU A 345 -8.50 0.38 -25.43
C LEU A 345 -8.68 1.83 -25.91
N HIS A 346 -8.28 2.02 -27.16
CA HIS A 346 -8.04 3.26 -27.93
C HIS A 346 -9.29 4.11 -28.22
N GLY A 347 -9.11 5.42 -28.38
CA GLY A 347 -10.06 6.25 -29.14
C GLY A 347 -9.96 7.75 -28.86
N ALA A 348 -9.68 8.52 -29.91
CA ALA A 348 -9.59 9.98 -29.92
C ALA A 348 -10.94 10.68 -29.68
N VAL A 349 -10.93 11.95 -29.22
CA VAL A 349 -11.49 13.14 -29.91
C VAL A 349 -11.68 14.36 -28.98
N LYS A 350 -11.11 15.47 -29.48
CA LYS A 350 -11.43 16.93 -29.46
C LYS A 350 -12.06 17.62 -28.23
N ALA A 351 -11.41 18.74 -27.92
CA ALA A 351 -11.71 19.77 -26.94
C ALA A 351 -12.90 20.69 -27.29
N SER A 352 -13.47 21.32 -26.26
CA SER A 352 -14.03 22.67 -26.36
C SER A 352 -13.94 23.42 -25.03
N SER A 353 -13.60 24.70 -25.16
CA SER A 353 -13.28 25.72 -24.16
C SER A 353 -14.47 26.21 -23.34
N ARG A 354 -14.23 26.66 -22.09
CA ARG A 354 -14.68 27.99 -21.63
C ARG A 354 -14.08 28.43 -20.29
N THR A 355 -13.81 29.72 -20.28
CA THR A 355 -13.10 30.57 -19.31
C THR A 355 -14.02 31.00 -18.16
N SER A 356 -13.55 31.01 -16.91
CA SER A 356 -14.00 32.01 -15.94
C SER A 356 -13.01 32.22 -14.78
N THR A 357 -12.73 33.49 -14.57
CA THR A 357 -11.87 34.19 -13.61
C THR A 357 -12.30 34.02 -12.16
N GLN A 358 -11.37 33.85 -11.19
CA GLN A 358 -11.36 34.64 -9.94
C GLN A 358 -10.13 34.44 -9.04
N LYS A 359 -9.99 35.42 -8.15
CA LYS A 359 -8.82 35.96 -7.44
C LYS A 359 -8.27 35.10 -6.30
N SER A 360 -6.99 35.36 -6.04
CA SER A 360 -6.13 34.97 -4.93
C SER A 360 -6.60 35.45 -3.55
N VAL A 361 -6.45 34.59 -2.53
CA VAL A 361 -6.28 34.98 -1.11
C VAL A 361 -5.32 34.01 -0.41
N SER A 362 -4.56 34.57 0.53
CA SER A 362 -3.37 34.15 1.26
C SER A 362 -3.45 32.94 2.21
N MET A 363 -2.26 32.38 2.45
CA MET A 363 -1.87 31.38 3.45
C MET A 363 -2.47 31.57 4.86
N VAL A 364 -2.97 30.47 5.43
CA VAL A 364 -2.93 30.16 6.87
C VAL A 364 -2.63 28.66 7.01
N LEU A 365 -1.50 28.33 7.64
CA LEU A 365 -1.13 26.96 8.01
C LEU A 365 -2.03 26.51 9.17
N GLU A 366 -3.14 25.87 8.86
CA GLU A 366 -3.98 25.25 9.88
C GLU A 366 -3.52 23.81 10.16
N THR A 367 -2.74 23.67 11.23
CA THR A 367 -2.51 22.40 11.91
C THR A 367 -3.81 21.93 12.56
N ARG A 368 -4.51 20.95 11.96
CA ARG A 368 -5.28 19.90 12.65
C ARG A 368 -6.15 19.11 11.67
N GLN A 369 -5.71 17.92 11.31
CA GLN A 369 -6.60 16.77 11.21
C GLN A 369 -5.86 15.60 11.85
N ASP A 370 -6.37 15.10 12.98
CA ASP A 370 -5.92 13.82 13.55
C ASP A 370 -6.31 12.70 12.60
N GLY A 371 -5.49 12.55 11.55
CA GLY A 371 -5.58 11.44 10.60
C GLY A 371 -5.20 10.15 11.30
N THR A 372 -5.93 9.08 11.02
CA THR A 372 -5.54 7.76 11.51
C THR A 372 -4.30 7.29 10.73
N LEU A 373 -3.12 7.46 11.33
CA LEU A 373 -1.84 7.04 10.76
C LEU A 373 -1.57 5.56 11.03
N ARG A 374 -1.12 4.84 9.99
CA ARG A 374 -0.92 3.39 10.02
C ARG A 374 0.33 3.02 9.24
N LEU A 375 1.12 2.08 9.72
CA LEU A 375 2.35 1.63 9.04
C LEU A 375 2.05 0.47 8.12
N TYR A 376 2.63 0.49 6.93
CA TYR A 376 2.53 -0.56 5.94
C TYR A 376 3.93 -0.98 5.53
N GLN A 377 4.14 -2.28 5.39
CA GLN A 377 5.36 -2.82 4.79
C GLN A 377 5.00 -3.60 3.54
N SER A 378 5.70 -3.28 2.44
CA SER A 378 5.59 -4.01 1.17
C SER A 378 6.97 -4.19 0.53
N MET A 379 7.04 -5.12 -0.43
CA MET A 379 8.24 -5.44 -1.19
C MET A 379 8.01 -5.18 -2.66
N MET A 380 9.07 -4.78 -3.36
CA MET A 380 9.05 -4.62 -4.81
C MET A 380 10.35 -5.13 -5.41
N ALA A 381 10.24 -6.02 -6.40
CA ALA A 381 11.37 -6.51 -7.18
C ALA A 381 11.43 -5.84 -8.56
N THR A 382 12.63 -5.47 -9.00
CA THR A 382 12.89 -4.89 -10.32
C THR A 382 14.02 -5.59 -11.04
N ARG A 383 13.87 -5.70 -12.36
CA ARG A 383 14.84 -6.33 -13.24
C ARG A 383 16.06 -5.42 -13.41
N TYR A 384 17.25 -5.99 -13.31
CA TYR A 384 18.48 -5.28 -13.65
C TYR A 384 18.90 -5.68 -15.07
N MET A 385 18.80 -4.77 -16.05
CA MET A 385 19.48 -4.95 -17.33
C MET A 385 20.96 -4.64 -17.14
N LYS A 386 21.84 -5.58 -17.51
CA LYS A 386 23.27 -5.26 -17.62
C LYS A 386 23.41 -4.16 -18.67
N PRO A 387 24.11 -3.04 -18.40
CA PRO A 387 24.59 -2.20 -19.49
C PRO A 387 25.54 -3.06 -20.33
N ASN A 388 25.29 -3.09 -21.64
CA ASN A 388 26.13 -3.79 -22.63
C ASN A 388 27.54 -3.22 -22.64
#